data_AF-A0A3S1JJK5-F1
#
_entry.id   AF-A0A3S1JJK5-F1
#
_cell.length_a   1.000
_cell.length_b   1.000
_cell.length_c   1.000
_cell.angle_alpha   90.00
_cell.angle_beta   90.00
_cell.angle_gamma   90.00
#
_symmetry.space_group_name_H-M   'P 1'
#
loop_
_entity.id
_entity.type
_entity.pdbx_description
1 polymer ?
#
loop_
_entity_poly.entity_id
_entity_poly.type
_entity_poly.pdbx_seq_one_letter_code
_entity_poly.pdbx_strand_id
1 'polypeptide(L)'
;MHDDHHHSHGHDDGHHRPNGHHDYPHAPGHNGPAGKPLQWQTPHLPDQAHEPPVDPALVDLDLVETAFLEGFARAPDPSSFLRLAGIPFVGERADGVRLHLLRIETEDLVDVGAVMPLVGGTGVAYHPLPARLTSHRRRLAFIYHDGNEQKPLGFAAARALADRSAASQFTIPGH
;
A
#
# COMPACT_ATOMS: atom_id res chain seq x y z
N MET A 1 41.44 -44.88 -46.88
CA MET A 1 40.78 -46.19 -46.67
C MET A 1 39.29 -45.92 -46.68
N HIS A 2 38.60 -46.38 -47.74
CA HIS A 2 37.21 -46.83 -47.93
C HIS A 2 36.17 -46.60 -46.79
N ASP A 3 34.86 -46.43 -47.00
CA ASP A 3 33.99 -46.54 -48.18
C ASP A 3 32.60 -45.94 -47.82
N ASP A 4 31.87 -45.50 -48.84
CA ASP A 4 30.44 -45.19 -48.86
C ASP A 4 29.57 -46.46 -48.75
N HIS A 5 28.42 -46.43 -48.06
CA HIS A 5 27.34 -47.43 -48.28
C HIS A 5 25.93 -46.79 -48.25
N HIS A 6 25.26 -46.88 -49.41
CA HIS A 6 23.83 -46.70 -49.63
C HIS A 6 23.07 -48.01 -49.39
N HIS A 7 21.81 -47.94 -48.93
CA HIS A 7 20.78 -48.92 -49.31
C HIS A 7 19.41 -48.26 -49.43
N SER A 8 18.77 -48.49 -50.58
CA SER A 8 17.35 -48.26 -50.84
C SER A 8 16.59 -49.58 -50.66
N HIS A 9 15.32 -49.50 -50.26
CA HIS A 9 14.29 -50.47 -50.64
C HIS A 9 12.94 -49.77 -50.69
N GLY A 10 12.31 -49.84 -51.87
CA GLY A 10 10.91 -49.46 -52.07
C GLY A 10 10.01 -50.68 -51.97
N HIS A 11 8.74 -50.43 -51.67
CA HIS A 11 7.62 -51.30 -52.05
C HIS A 11 6.41 -50.42 -52.34
N ASP A 12 5.81 -50.68 -53.49
CA ASP A 12 4.54 -50.15 -54.00
C ASP A 12 3.56 -51.33 -53.97
N ASP A 13 2.31 -51.11 -53.54
CA ASP A 13 1.17 -51.99 -53.84
C ASP A 13 -0.13 -51.28 -53.44
N GLY A 14 -0.98 -50.99 -54.43
CA GLY A 14 -2.27 -50.31 -54.26
C GLY A 14 -3.46 -51.26 -54.38
N HIS A 15 -4.60 -50.88 -53.79
CA HIS A 15 -5.93 -51.38 -54.17
C HIS A 15 -7.03 -50.32 -53.97
N HIS A 16 -7.88 -50.16 -54.98
CA HIS A 16 -9.13 -49.37 -55.00
C HIS A 16 -10.32 -50.19 -54.46
N ARG A 17 -11.36 -49.53 -53.88
CA ARG A 17 -12.77 -49.43 -54.38
C ARG A 17 -13.76 -48.77 -53.38
N PRO A 18 -14.98 -48.35 -53.83
CA PRO A 18 -15.71 -47.16 -53.32
C PRO A 18 -17.12 -47.40 -52.70
N ASN A 19 -17.70 -46.30 -52.22
CA ASN A 19 -19.12 -45.93 -51.99
C ASN A 19 -19.91 -46.49 -50.79
N GLY A 20 -20.54 -45.56 -50.05
CA GLY A 20 -21.65 -45.81 -49.13
C GLY A 20 -22.08 -44.55 -48.36
N HIS A 21 -22.90 -43.68 -48.96
CA HIS A 21 -23.64 -42.62 -48.27
C HIS A 21 -24.95 -43.18 -47.72
N HIS A 22 -25.19 -43.02 -46.41
CA HIS A 22 -26.53 -43.01 -45.82
C HIS A 22 -26.64 -41.83 -44.85
N ASP A 23 -27.56 -40.92 -45.17
CA ASP A 23 -27.98 -39.79 -44.36
C ASP A 23 -28.95 -40.25 -43.25
N TYR A 24 -28.71 -39.82 -42.01
CA TYR A 24 -29.75 -39.48 -41.05
C TYR A 24 -29.30 -38.27 -40.20
N PRO A 25 -30.19 -37.30 -39.91
CA PRO A 25 -29.83 -36.00 -39.34
C PRO A 25 -29.87 -36.04 -37.80
N HIS A 26 -28.80 -35.56 -37.17
CA HIS A 26 -28.82 -35.17 -35.76
C HIS A 26 -28.59 -33.66 -35.63
N ALA A 27 -29.42 -33.05 -34.79
CA ALA A 27 -29.51 -31.62 -34.53
C ALA A 27 -28.22 -31.02 -33.94
N PRO A 28 -28.04 -29.69 -34.00
CA PRO A 28 -26.74 -29.03 -33.81
C PRO A 28 -26.22 -29.15 -32.37
N GLY A 29 -25.18 -29.95 -32.17
CA GLY A 29 -24.29 -29.78 -31.03
C GLY A 29 -23.40 -28.57 -31.26
N HIS A 30 -23.39 -27.62 -30.33
CA HIS A 30 -22.66 -26.33 -30.40
C HIS A 30 -21.13 -26.42 -30.37
N ASN A 31 -20.52 -27.44 -30.97
CA ASN A 31 -19.06 -27.54 -31.07
C ASN A 31 -18.68 -27.86 -32.51
N GLY A 32 -18.62 -26.81 -33.34
CA GLY A 32 -18.02 -26.88 -34.69
C GLY A 32 -16.53 -27.28 -34.63
N PRO A 33 -15.92 -27.60 -35.78
CA PRO A 33 -14.63 -28.26 -35.86
C PRO A 33 -13.52 -27.37 -35.31
N ALA A 34 -12.86 -27.86 -34.24
CA ALA A 34 -11.54 -27.48 -33.73
C ALA A 34 -11.03 -26.07 -34.09
N GLY A 35 -11.80 -25.04 -33.76
CA GLY A 35 -11.24 -23.73 -33.48
C GLY A 35 -10.47 -23.85 -32.17
N LYS A 36 -9.19 -23.49 -32.18
CA LYS A 36 -8.29 -23.47 -31.01
C LYS A 36 -9.07 -23.11 -29.74
N PRO A 37 -8.92 -23.86 -28.62
CA PRO A 37 -9.58 -23.47 -27.38
C PRO A 37 -9.21 -22.02 -27.12
N LEU A 38 -10.21 -21.18 -26.91
CA LEU A 38 -10.01 -19.82 -26.41
C LEU A 38 -9.32 -19.97 -25.07
N GLN A 39 -7.99 -19.92 -25.10
CA GLN A 39 -7.15 -19.82 -23.93
C GLN A 39 -7.59 -18.53 -23.26
N TRP A 40 -8.20 -18.64 -22.08
CA TRP A 40 -8.44 -17.51 -21.21
C TRP A 40 -7.17 -16.67 -21.20
N GLN A 41 -7.24 -15.45 -21.73
CA GLN A 41 -6.11 -14.54 -21.70
C GLN A 41 -5.77 -14.33 -20.23
N THR A 42 -4.65 -14.89 -19.79
CA THR A 42 -4.00 -14.46 -18.56
C THR A 42 -3.67 -12.99 -18.77
N PRO A 43 -4.26 -12.05 -18.03
CA PRO A 43 -3.86 -10.66 -18.14
C PRO A 43 -2.37 -10.62 -17.83
N HIS A 44 -1.56 -10.22 -18.80
CA HIS A 44 -0.16 -9.92 -18.54
C HIS A 44 -0.18 -8.76 -17.53
N LEU A 45 0.29 -9.01 -16.30
CA LEU A 45 0.67 -7.91 -15.44
C LEU A 45 1.64 -7.06 -16.27
N PRO A 46 1.42 -5.75 -16.42
CA PRO A 46 2.43 -4.90 -17.04
C PRO A 46 3.76 -5.16 -16.33
N ASP A 47 4.83 -5.29 -17.12
CA ASP A 47 6.21 -5.47 -16.66
C ASP A 47 6.39 -4.80 -15.32
N GLN A 48 6.77 -5.60 -14.30
CA GLN A 48 7.00 -5.22 -12.91
C GLN A 48 6.92 -3.71 -12.77
N ALA A 49 5.73 -3.20 -12.39
CA ALA A 49 5.55 -1.79 -12.11
C ALA A 49 6.70 -1.42 -11.18
N HIS A 50 7.70 -0.73 -11.74
CA HIS A 50 8.87 -0.33 -10.98
C HIS A 50 8.26 0.58 -9.93
N GLU A 51 8.19 0.10 -8.69
CA GLU A 51 7.76 0.96 -7.59
C GLU A 51 8.62 2.20 -7.74
N PRO A 52 7.99 3.39 -7.88
CA PRO A 52 8.77 4.60 -8.04
C PRO A 52 9.77 4.64 -6.88
N PRO A 53 11.06 4.91 -7.16
CA PRO A 53 12.07 4.88 -6.13
C PRO A 53 11.60 5.77 -4.97
N VAL A 54 11.47 5.16 -3.79
CA VAL A 54 11.03 5.88 -2.59
C VAL A 54 12.06 6.97 -2.32
N ASP A 55 11.59 8.20 -2.11
CA ASP A 55 12.46 9.32 -1.76
C ASP A 55 13.16 8.99 -0.43
N PRO A 56 14.50 8.88 -0.39
CA PRO A 56 15.22 8.55 0.84
C PRO A 56 14.96 9.55 1.96
N ALA A 57 14.67 10.81 1.64
CA ALA A 57 14.35 11.82 2.65
C ALA A 57 13.02 11.54 3.37
N LEU A 58 12.04 10.93 2.68
CA LEU A 58 10.79 10.50 3.31
C LEU A 58 11.01 9.30 4.23
N VAL A 59 11.84 8.34 3.81
CA VAL A 59 12.19 7.17 4.64
C VAL A 59 12.93 7.60 5.91
N ASP A 60 13.90 8.50 5.79
CA ASP A 60 14.64 9.02 6.93
C ASP A 60 13.71 9.75 7.92
N LEU A 61 12.74 10.52 7.40
CA LEU A 61 11.76 11.20 8.23
C LEU A 61 10.87 10.21 9.00
N ASP A 62 10.39 9.15 8.35
CA ASP A 62 9.58 8.11 8.99
C ASP A 62 10.35 7.39 10.10
N LEU A 63 11.64 7.12 9.90
CA LEU A 63 12.50 6.53 10.92
C LEU A 63 12.68 7.46 12.13
N VAL A 64 12.88 8.76 11.89
CA VAL A 64 13.00 9.76 12.96
C VAL A 64 11.68 9.92 13.72
N GLU A 65 10.55 9.97 13.00
CA GLU A 65 9.22 10.03 13.62
C GLU A 65 8.94 8.79 14.48
N THR A 66 9.32 7.60 14.00
CA THR A 66 9.23 6.35 14.77
C THR A 66 10.07 6.42 16.04
N ALA A 67 11.33 6.87 15.95
CA ALA A 67 12.20 7.03 17.11
C ALA A 67 11.65 8.07 18.10
N PHE A 68 11.06 9.16 17.61
CA PHE A 68 10.38 10.14 18.44
C PHE A 68 9.22 9.51 19.20
N LEU A 69 8.35 8.75 18.54
CA LEU A 69 7.19 8.09 19.17
C LEU A 69 7.62 7.14 20.30
N GLU A 70 8.62 6.30 20.04
CA GLU A 70 9.14 5.36 21.04
C GLU A 70 9.79 6.07 22.23
N GLY A 71 10.55 7.13 21.97
CA GLY A 71 11.19 7.94 23.00
C GLY A 71 10.19 8.73 23.83
N PHE A 72 9.22 9.38 23.18
CA PHE A 72 8.20 10.21 23.83
C PHE A 72 7.33 9.39 24.78
N ALA A 73 6.92 8.19 24.38
CA ALA A 73 6.12 7.29 25.21
C ALA A 73 6.81 6.87 26.52
N ARG A 74 8.15 6.92 26.56
CA ARG A 74 8.97 6.54 27.72
C ARG A 74 9.57 7.73 28.47
N ALA A 75 9.38 8.95 27.96
CA ALA A 75 10.01 10.14 28.50
C ALA A 75 9.44 10.48 29.90
N PRO A 76 10.28 10.63 30.94
CA PRO A 76 9.80 10.99 32.28
C PRO A 76 9.33 12.46 32.35
N ASP A 77 9.85 13.31 31.47
CA ASP A 77 9.41 14.70 31.30
C ASP A 77 9.12 14.96 29.81
N PRO A 78 7.84 14.88 29.39
CA PRO A 78 7.44 15.16 28.02
C PRO A 78 7.85 16.55 27.54
N SER A 79 7.85 17.55 28.42
CA SER A 79 8.14 18.93 28.03
C SER A 79 9.62 19.12 27.69
N SER A 80 10.53 18.60 28.52
CA SER A 80 11.96 18.63 28.18
C SER A 80 12.28 17.77 26.96
N PHE A 81 11.59 16.64 26.77
CA PHE A 81 11.75 15.84 25.56
C PHE A 81 11.39 16.63 24.30
N LEU A 82 10.28 17.37 24.30
CA LEU A 82 9.88 18.21 23.16
C LEU A 82 10.90 19.31 22.84
N ARG A 83 11.48 19.93 23.87
CA ARG A 83 12.55 20.92 23.69
C ARG A 83 13.77 20.29 23.02
N LEU A 84 14.17 19.10 23.46
CA LEU A 84 15.29 18.37 22.86
C LEU A 84 14.99 17.90 21.43
N ALA A 85 13.74 17.52 21.15
CA ALA A 85 13.29 17.15 19.81
C ALA A 85 13.13 18.36 18.85
N GLY A 86 13.26 19.59 19.37
CA GLY A 86 13.09 20.81 18.58
C GLY A 86 11.64 21.09 18.19
N ILE A 87 10.68 20.62 18.98
CA ILE A 87 9.26 20.92 18.80
C ILE A 87 8.91 22.16 19.63
N PRO A 88 8.54 23.30 19.00
CA PRO A 88 8.25 24.52 19.74
C PRO A 88 6.88 24.46 20.41
N PHE A 89 6.78 24.94 21.66
CA PHE A 89 5.50 25.14 22.33
C PHE A 89 4.73 26.33 21.75
N VAL A 90 5.46 27.36 21.32
CA VAL A 90 4.93 28.45 20.54
C VAL A 90 5.75 28.55 19.27
N GLY A 91 5.14 28.17 18.15
CA GLY A 91 5.76 28.19 16.83
C GLY A 91 5.21 29.33 15.99
N GLU A 92 6.00 29.84 15.06
CA GLU A 92 5.58 30.82 14.06
C GLU A 92 5.74 30.21 12.67
N ARG A 93 4.68 30.30 11.86
CA ARG A 93 4.68 29.88 10.45
C ARG A 93 5.36 30.93 9.57
N ALA A 94 5.68 30.57 8.34
CA ALA A 94 6.29 31.48 7.36
C ALA A 94 5.42 32.71 7.02
N ASP A 95 4.10 32.62 7.24
CA ASP A 95 3.13 33.71 7.10
C ASP A 95 3.03 34.62 8.35
N GLY A 96 3.82 34.34 9.40
CA GLY A 96 3.84 35.09 10.65
C GLY A 96 2.76 34.67 11.66
N VAL A 97 1.91 33.69 11.33
CA VAL A 97 0.87 33.21 12.26
C VAL A 97 1.51 32.45 13.41
N ARG A 98 1.15 32.82 14.65
CA ARG A 98 1.58 32.14 15.86
C ARG A 98 0.68 30.96 16.18
N LEU A 99 1.32 29.86 16.53
CA LEU A 99 0.70 28.59 16.87
C LEU A 99 1.08 28.20 18.30
N HIS A 100 0.10 27.87 19.12
CA HIS A 100 0.31 27.42 20.50
C HIS A 100 0.04 25.92 20.61
N LEU A 101 1.04 25.14 21.01
CA LEU A 101 0.91 23.69 21.20
C LEU A 101 -0.01 23.43 22.39
N LEU A 102 -1.11 22.71 22.15
CA LEU A 102 -2.08 22.35 23.17
C LEU A 102 -1.89 20.93 23.69
N ARG A 103 -1.65 19.99 22.78
CA ARG A 103 -1.50 18.57 23.09
C ARG A 103 -0.78 17.83 21.99
N ILE A 104 -0.34 16.62 22.33
CA ILE A 104 0.23 15.65 21.40
C ILE A 104 -0.69 14.44 21.41
N GLU A 105 -1.07 13.98 20.23
CA GLU A 105 -1.90 12.82 20.02
C GLU A 105 -1.06 11.71 19.39
N THR A 106 -1.09 10.52 20.01
CA THR A 106 -0.47 9.31 19.49
C THR A 106 -1.53 8.23 19.38
N GLU A 107 -1.73 7.68 18.19
CA GLU A 107 -2.70 6.60 17.94
C GLU A 107 -2.00 5.37 17.40
N ASP A 108 -2.28 4.21 18.00
CA ASP A 108 -1.88 2.90 17.50
C ASP A 108 -3.10 2.24 16.84
N LEU A 109 -3.07 2.11 15.51
CA LEU A 109 -4.12 1.47 14.72
C LEU A 109 -3.65 0.09 14.27
N VAL A 110 -4.49 -0.92 14.49
CA VAL A 110 -4.22 -2.30 14.09
C VAL A 110 -5.40 -2.84 13.29
N ASP A 111 -5.17 -3.16 12.02
CA ASP A 111 -6.18 -3.75 11.15
C ASP A 111 -6.14 -5.28 11.26
N VAL A 112 -7.18 -5.87 11.85
CA VAL A 112 -7.23 -7.31 12.16
C VAL A 112 -8.19 -8.11 11.28
N GLY A 113 -9.01 -7.47 10.46
CA GLY A 113 -10.05 -8.12 9.67
C GLY A 113 -10.58 -7.24 8.55
N ALA A 114 -11.17 -7.87 7.54
CA ALA A 114 -11.84 -7.19 6.43
C ALA A 114 -13.31 -7.60 6.34
N VAL A 115 -14.15 -6.68 5.87
CA VAL A 115 -15.57 -6.94 5.59
C VAL A 115 -15.80 -6.76 4.10
N MET A 116 -16.38 -7.79 3.46
CA MET A 116 -16.66 -7.80 2.02
C MET A 116 -18.16 -7.97 1.78
N PRO A 117 -18.79 -7.15 0.92
CA PRO A 117 -20.20 -7.33 0.57
C PRO A 117 -20.41 -8.60 -0.26
N LEU A 118 -21.51 -9.31 0.00
CA LEU A 118 -21.90 -10.47 -0.81
C LEU A 118 -22.56 -9.99 -2.10
N VAL A 119 -22.10 -10.51 -3.25
CA VAL A 119 -22.67 -10.18 -4.55
C VAL A 119 -24.10 -10.70 -4.65
N GLY A 120 -25.04 -9.85 -5.05
CA GLY A 120 -26.44 -10.23 -5.29
C GLY A 120 -27.32 -10.37 -4.04
N GLY A 121 -26.86 -9.93 -2.87
CA GLY A 121 -27.64 -9.94 -1.63
C GLY A 121 -27.34 -8.73 -0.74
N THR A 122 -27.99 -8.66 0.42
CA THR A 122 -27.81 -7.59 1.42
C THR A 122 -26.79 -7.94 2.52
N GLY A 123 -26.10 -9.07 2.38
CA GLY A 123 -25.18 -9.59 3.40
C GLY A 123 -23.72 -9.15 3.22
N VAL A 124 -22.93 -9.38 4.26
CA VAL A 124 -21.46 -9.17 4.27
C VAL A 124 -20.76 -10.41 4.81
N ALA A 125 -19.52 -10.64 4.37
CA ALA A 125 -18.62 -11.65 4.89
C ALA A 125 -17.48 -10.99 5.66
N TYR A 126 -17.19 -11.50 6.87
CA TYR A 126 -16.06 -11.09 7.67
C TYR A 126 -14.89 -12.06 7.48
N HIS A 127 -13.70 -11.52 7.24
CA HIS A 127 -12.47 -12.28 7.06
C HIS A 127 -11.41 -11.76 8.03
N PRO A 128 -11.06 -12.52 9.09
CA PRO A 128 -9.87 -12.22 9.89
C PRO A 128 -8.64 -12.15 9.00
N LEU A 129 -7.83 -11.11 9.16
CA LEU A 129 -6.59 -10.97 8.41
C LEU A 129 -5.53 -11.91 9.00
N PRO A 130 -4.82 -12.71 8.19
CA PRO A 130 -3.66 -13.45 8.66
C PRO A 130 -2.58 -12.47 9.11
N ALA A 131 -1.73 -12.88 10.06
CA ALA A 131 -0.74 -12.00 10.70
C ALA A 131 0.16 -11.23 9.72
N ARG A 132 0.47 -11.80 8.55
CA ARG A 132 1.28 -11.15 7.51
C ARG A 132 0.56 -10.01 6.78
N LEU A 133 -0.77 -9.94 6.90
CA LEU A 133 -1.63 -8.90 6.33
C LEU A 133 -2.21 -7.97 7.42
N THR A 134 -1.96 -8.26 8.70
CA THR A 134 -2.26 -7.34 9.79
C THR A 134 -1.38 -6.12 9.64
N SER A 135 -2.01 -4.96 9.46
CA SER A 135 -1.29 -3.68 9.39
C SER A 135 -1.24 -3.07 10.78
N HIS A 136 -0.06 -2.57 11.16
CA HIS A 136 0.13 -1.74 12.34
C HIS A 136 0.54 -0.35 11.88
N ARG A 137 -0.30 0.65 12.16
CA ARG A 137 -0.07 2.04 11.77
C ARG A 137 -0.04 2.88 13.03
N ARG A 138 1.04 3.64 13.21
CA ARG A 138 1.13 4.64 14.27
C ARG A 138 0.88 6.00 13.66
N ARG A 139 0.12 6.83 14.35
CA ARG A 139 -0.11 8.22 13.95
C ARG A 139 0.35 9.15 15.05
N LEU A 140 1.06 10.20 14.67
CA LEU A 140 1.47 11.30 15.53
C LEU A 140 0.83 12.60 15.03
N ALA A 141 0.27 13.38 15.95
CA ALA A 141 -0.17 14.73 15.66
C ALA A 141 0.16 15.68 16.82
N PHE A 142 0.74 16.82 16.46
CA PHE A 142 0.93 17.96 17.34
C PHE A 142 -0.24 18.90 17.11
N ILE A 143 -1.08 19.06 18.13
CA ILE A 143 -2.29 19.89 18.03
C ILE A 143 -1.94 21.29 18.48
N TYR A 144 -1.78 22.17 17.51
CA TYR A 144 -1.59 23.59 17.75
C TYR A 144 -2.91 24.35 17.69
N HIS A 145 -2.94 25.56 18.25
CA HIS A 145 -4.04 26.51 18.08
C HIS A 145 -3.51 27.81 17.48
N ASP A 146 -4.15 28.28 16.41
CA ASP A 146 -3.74 29.50 15.68
C ASP A 146 -4.40 30.79 16.18
N GLY A 147 -5.24 30.68 17.20
CA GLY A 147 -6.07 31.77 17.72
C GLY A 147 -7.54 31.65 17.33
N ASN A 148 -7.86 30.84 16.32
CA ASN A 148 -9.23 30.58 15.86
C ASN A 148 -9.60 29.10 15.99
N GLU A 149 -8.73 28.19 15.53
CA GLU A 149 -9.02 26.77 15.52
C GLU A 149 -7.80 25.89 15.82
N GLN A 150 -8.07 24.61 16.08
CA GLN A 150 -7.02 23.61 16.27
C GLN A 150 -6.46 23.17 14.91
N LYS A 151 -5.14 23.12 14.82
CA LYS A 151 -4.36 22.74 13.64
C LYS A 151 -3.52 21.51 13.97
N PRO A 152 -3.89 20.31 13.50
CA PRO A 152 -3.05 19.13 13.62
C PRO A 152 -1.86 19.27 12.67
N LEU A 153 -0.64 19.10 13.19
CA LEU A 153 0.60 19.06 12.43
C LEU A 153 1.30 17.72 12.63
N GLY A 154 1.88 17.17 11.56
CA GLY A 154 2.80 16.03 11.66
C GLY A 154 4.18 16.45 12.17
N PHE A 155 5.06 15.48 12.38
CA PHE A 155 6.38 15.71 12.99
C PHE A 155 7.24 16.73 12.24
N ALA A 156 7.42 16.56 10.92
CA ALA A 156 8.20 17.49 10.11
C ALA A 156 7.64 18.91 10.14
N ALA A 157 6.33 19.06 10.01
CA ALA A 157 5.67 20.37 9.98
C ALA A 157 5.79 21.10 11.32
N ALA A 158 5.66 20.39 12.45
CA ALA A 158 5.85 20.96 13.77
C ALA A 158 7.30 21.41 14.00
N ARG A 159 8.28 20.58 13.60
CA ARG A 159 9.71 20.90 13.72
C ARG A 159 10.16 22.06 12.81
N ALA A 160 9.46 22.28 11.70
CA ALA A 160 9.76 23.37 10.76
C ALA A 160 9.30 24.76 11.24
N LEU A 161 8.49 24.83 12.31
CA LEU A 161 8.04 26.11 12.87
C LEU A 161 9.22 26.88 13.49
N ALA A 162 9.22 28.20 13.30
CA ALA A 162 10.19 29.04 13.99
C ALA A 162 9.86 29.09 15.49
N ASP A 163 10.84 28.75 16.34
CA ASP A 163 10.62 28.68 17.79
C ASP A 163 10.51 30.08 18.42
N ARG A 164 9.33 30.36 18.99
CA ARG A 164 9.02 31.56 19.77
C ARG A 164 8.70 31.22 21.23
N SER A 165 8.99 30.01 21.68
CA SER A 165 8.69 29.53 23.03
C SER A 165 9.33 30.39 24.12
N ALA A 166 10.52 30.96 23.88
CA ALA A 166 11.19 31.88 24.82
C ALA A 166 10.47 33.23 25.00
N ALA A 167 9.60 33.63 24.06
CA ALA A 167 8.78 34.85 24.18
C ALA A 167 7.46 34.61 24.93
N SER A 168 7.24 33.39 25.45
CA SER A 168 5.99 32.93 26.07
C SER A 168 6.01 33.16 27.57
N GLN A 169 6.22 34.39 28.01
CA GLN A 169 6.12 34.72 29.43
C GLN A 169 4.66 34.98 29.78
N PHE A 170 4.03 34.11 30.57
CA PHE A 170 2.81 34.45 31.29
C PHE A 170 3.21 34.86 32.72
N THR A 171 2.94 36.12 33.08
CA THR A 171 3.08 36.57 34.47
C THR A 171 1.96 35.90 35.28
N ILE A 172 2.32 35.06 36.26
CA ILE A 172 1.37 34.55 37.26
C ILE A 172 1.26 35.63 38.34
N PRO A 173 0.11 36.30 38.53
CA PRO A 173 -0.08 37.13 39.71
C PRO A 173 -0.14 36.21 40.94
N GLY A 174 0.76 36.45 41.89
CA GLY A 174 0.83 35.69 43.15
C GLY A 174 -0.47 35.82 43.94
N HIS A 175 -0.88 34.69 44.54
CA HIS A 175 -1.86 34.64 45.62
C HIS A 175 -1.15 34.35 46.93
#